data_AF-A0A1J0VL60-F1
#
_entry.id   AF-A0A1J0VL60-F1
#
_cell.length_a   1.000
_cell.length_b   1.000
_cell.length_c   1.000
_cell.angle_alpha   90.00
_cell.angle_beta   90.00
_cell.angle_gamma   90.00
#
_symmetry.space_group_name_H-M   'P 1'
#
loop_
_entity.id
_entity.type
_entity.pdbx_description
1 polymer ?
#
loop_
_entity_poly.entity_id
_entity_poly.type
_entity_poly.pdbx_seq_one_letter_code
_entity_poly.pdbx_strand_id
1 'polypeptide(L)'
;MSSKLSTYNPSAYPIDKLTTPTSSDPVPDFVELIIAGNGVSLTYYANMIIKGVTGTDLIGTITNKLSGDWAALQQSAGAIRNLTEYNTAYHNSIDTAMSNVEDSWKGNAADSARDFFSELTAALDSQIDPMNEVADALDEFALASYGMANGIAGVVQYLGDLVIQLVVTWAAQVAAASSVVGAPAVAALKAVEAAILAFMALKVVQIISMIGNIVNGAEAMMGYLHAGGSAIQAAEVPELASSSYDHPGV
;
A
#
# COMPACT_ATOMS: atom_id res chain seq x y z
N MET A 1 -10.04 -12.71 -58.48
CA MET A 1 -9.01 -12.14 -57.59
C MET A 1 -9.59 -12.15 -56.19
N SER A 2 -9.22 -13.17 -55.42
CA SER A 2 -9.70 -13.40 -54.05
C SER A 2 -8.95 -12.46 -53.11
N SER A 3 -9.70 -11.55 -52.49
CA SER A 3 -9.24 -10.65 -51.44
C SER A 3 -8.67 -11.49 -50.29
N LYS A 4 -7.34 -11.45 -50.13
CA LYS A 4 -6.69 -11.85 -48.88
C LYS A 4 -7.00 -10.74 -47.87
N LEU A 5 -8.14 -10.84 -47.22
CA LEU A 5 -8.34 -10.23 -45.91
C LEU A 5 -7.26 -10.81 -45.00
N SER A 6 -6.22 -10.00 -44.78
CA SER A 6 -5.23 -10.24 -43.75
C SER A 6 -5.99 -10.49 -42.45
N THR A 7 -5.85 -11.69 -41.91
CA THR A 7 -6.41 -12.09 -40.64
C THR A 7 -5.78 -11.22 -39.56
N TYR A 8 -6.47 -10.13 -39.21
CA TYR A 8 -6.24 -9.37 -37.99
C TYR A 8 -6.22 -10.37 -36.83
N ASN A 9 -5.09 -10.48 -36.14
CA ASN A 9 -4.93 -11.34 -34.98
C ASN A 9 -5.46 -10.57 -33.75
N PRO A 10 -6.59 -10.96 -33.14
CA PRO A 10 -7.27 -10.21 -32.07
C PRO A 10 -6.59 -10.35 -30.70
N SER A 11 -5.30 -10.70 -30.63
CA SER A 11 -4.66 -11.11 -29.37
C SER A 11 -4.17 -9.95 -28.46
N ALA A 12 -4.66 -8.71 -28.63
CA ALA A 12 -4.48 -7.64 -27.66
C ALA A 12 -5.37 -6.42 -28.00
N TYR A 13 -6.69 -6.51 -27.81
CA TYR A 13 -7.45 -5.25 -27.79
C TYR A 13 -7.06 -4.46 -26.54
N PRO A 14 -6.93 -3.12 -26.59
CA PRO A 14 -6.57 -2.34 -25.42
C PRO A 14 -7.47 -2.65 -24.22
N ILE A 15 -8.77 -2.84 -24.47
CA ILE A 15 -9.76 -3.18 -23.43
C ILE A 15 -9.43 -4.47 -22.67
N ASP A 16 -8.73 -5.43 -23.30
CA ASP A 16 -8.35 -6.70 -22.67
C ASP A 16 -7.33 -6.49 -21.54
N LYS A 17 -6.71 -5.30 -21.46
CA LYS A 17 -5.81 -4.90 -20.37
C LYS A 17 -6.53 -4.46 -19.11
N LEU A 18 -7.79 -4.04 -19.21
CA LEU A 18 -8.61 -3.61 -18.09
C LEU A 18 -9.22 -4.81 -17.35
N THR A 19 -8.35 -5.64 -16.76
CA THR A 19 -8.75 -6.78 -15.95
C THR A 19 -8.89 -6.40 -14.47
N THR A 20 -9.68 -7.17 -13.72
CA THR A 20 -9.78 -6.96 -12.26
C THR A 20 -8.47 -7.42 -11.61
N PRO A 21 -7.75 -6.54 -10.90
CA PRO A 21 -6.52 -6.91 -10.22
C PRO A 21 -6.83 -7.82 -9.02
N THR A 22 -6.01 -8.86 -8.84
CA THR A 22 -6.11 -9.77 -7.69
C THR A 22 -5.18 -9.31 -6.57
N SER A 23 -5.67 -9.28 -5.33
CA SER A 23 -4.81 -9.15 -4.15
C SER A 23 -4.22 -10.50 -3.76
N SER A 24 -2.95 -10.53 -3.38
CA SER A 24 -2.39 -11.65 -2.60
C SER A 24 -2.58 -11.29 -1.15
N ASP A 25 -3.62 -11.80 -0.50
CA ASP A 25 -3.88 -11.57 0.93
C ASP A 25 -2.61 -11.87 1.76
N PRO A 26 -1.91 -10.85 2.28
CA PRO A 26 -0.63 -11.06 2.91
C PRO A 26 -0.76 -11.14 4.43
N VAL A 27 -1.91 -10.78 5.02
CA VAL A 27 -2.02 -10.56 6.46
C VAL A 27 -1.97 -11.89 7.21
N PRO A 28 -0.97 -12.13 8.07
CA PRO A 28 -0.93 -13.34 8.87
C PRO A 28 -2.02 -13.29 9.95
N ASP A 29 -2.66 -14.44 10.17
CA ASP A 29 -3.74 -14.70 11.12
C ASP A 29 -3.54 -14.05 12.51
N PHE A 30 -2.31 -13.81 12.95
CA PHE A 30 -2.02 -13.21 14.26
C PHE A 30 -2.26 -11.69 14.33
N VAL A 31 -2.00 -10.95 13.25
CA VAL A 31 -2.34 -9.51 13.16
C VAL A 31 -3.85 -9.38 13.08
N GLU A 32 -4.49 -10.25 12.30
CA GLU A 32 -5.94 -10.38 12.26
C GLU A 32 -6.53 -10.79 13.61
N LEU A 33 -5.91 -11.69 14.38
CA LEU A 33 -6.36 -12.10 15.72
C LEU A 33 -6.31 -10.96 16.75
N ILE A 34 -5.30 -10.09 16.66
CA ILE A 34 -5.17 -8.88 17.49
C ILE A 34 -6.19 -7.82 17.07
N ILE A 35 -6.43 -7.64 15.77
CA ILE A 35 -7.37 -6.66 15.21
C ILE A 35 -8.84 -7.10 15.37
N ALA A 36 -9.15 -8.38 15.17
CA ALA A 36 -10.49 -8.98 15.22
C ALA A 36 -10.94 -9.36 16.64
N GLY A 37 -10.14 -9.09 17.67
CA GLY A 37 -10.63 -8.99 19.05
C GLY A 37 -10.96 -10.31 19.77
N ASN A 38 -10.33 -11.43 19.44
CA ASN A 38 -10.56 -12.71 20.15
C ASN A 38 -9.53 -13.05 21.26
N GLY A 39 -8.61 -12.14 21.62
CA GLY A 39 -7.59 -12.32 22.68
C GLY A 39 -8.04 -11.96 24.12
N VAL A 40 -9.32 -12.13 24.44
CA VAL A 40 -10.04 -11.37 25.48
C VAL A 40 -9.60 -11.64 26.93
N SER A 41 -8.83 -12.69 27.25
CA SER A 41 -8.49 -13.00 28.66
C SER A 41 -7.01 -12.90 29.06
N LEU A 42 -6.05 -12.82 28.14
CA LEU A 42 -4.64 -12.68 28.51
C LEU A 42 -4.07 -11.39 27.92
N THR A 43 -4.36 -11.14 26.64
CA THR A 43 -3.98 -9.90 25.95
C THR A 43 -4.68 -8.68 26.56
N TYR A 44 -5.93 -8.83 27.02
CA TYR A 44 -6.64 -7.76 27.74
C TYR A 44 -5.95 -7.38 29.06
N TYR A 45 -5.60 -8.38 29.89
CA TYR A 45 -4.92 -8.12 31.17
C TYR A 45 -3.48 -7.66 30.97
N ALA A 46 -2.78 -8.18 29.96
CA ALA A 46 -1.48 -7.69 29.56
C ALA A 46 -1.55 -6.23 29.11
N ASN A 47 -2.54 -5.85 28.30
CA ASN A 47 -2.76 -4.44 27.92
C ASN A 47 -3.10 -3.58 29.13
N MET A 48 -3.85 -4.08 30.11
CA MET A 48 -4.14 -3.36 31.35
C MET A 48 -2.88 -3.14 32.20
N ILE A 49 -2.00 -4.14 32.32
CA ILE A 49 -0.71 -4.03 33.02
C ILE A 49 0.21 -3.06 32.27
N ILE A 50 0.34 -3.21 30.94
CA ILE A 50 1.13 -2.31 30.10
C ILE A 50 0.62 -0.88 30.26
N LYS A 51 -0.69 -0.65 30.14
CA LYS A 51 -1.31 0.67 30.34
C LYS A 51 -1.10 1.21 31.75
N GLY A 52 -1.16 0.37 32.77
CA GLY A 52 -0.86 0.75 34.15
C GLY A 52 0.60 1.18 34.36
N VAL A 53 1.53 0.57 33.62
CA VAL A 53 2.97 0.84 33.73
C VAL A 53 3.42 1.99 32.84
N THR A 54 2.93 2.06 31.60
CA THR A 54 3.40 2.98 30.56
C THR A 54 2.42 4.11 30.27
N GLY A 55 1.20 4.06 30.82
CA GLY A 55 0.12 5.00 30.55
C GLY A 55 -0.54 4.87 29.17
N THR A 56 -0.05 3.95 28.32
CA THR A 56 -0.46 3.86 26.91
C THR A 56 -1.37 2.66 26.68
N ASP A 57 -2.50 2.89 26.01
CA ASP A 57 -3.38 1.82 25.54
C ASP A 57 -2.82 1.23 24.24
N LEU A 58 -2.00 0.19 24.36
CA LEU A 58 -1.22 -0.34 23.27
C LEU A 58 -2.12 -0.98 22.20
N ILE A 59 -3.07 -1.82 22.64
CA ILE A 59 -4.00 -2.50 21.74
C ILE A 59 -4.89 -1.47 21.03
N GLY A 60 -5.47 -0.50 21.76
CA GLY A 60 -6.25 0.56 21.12
C GLY A 60 -5.44 1.38 20.12
N THR A 61 -4.16 1.65 20.42
CA THR A 61 -3.28 2.38 19.50
C THR A 61 -2.98 1.59 18.23
N ILE A 62 -2.66 0.30 18.36
CA ILE A 62 -2.38 -0.57 17.22
C ILE A 62 -3.65 -0.75 16.36
N THR A 63 -4.78 -1.11 16.96
CA THR A 63 -6.02 -1.34 16.22
C THR A 63 -6.49 -0.08 15.48
N ASN A 64 -6.41 1.10 16.10
CA ASN A 64 -6.85 2.34 15.44
C ASN A 64 -5.90 2.84 14.34
N LYS A 65 -4.63 2.43 14.33
CA LYS A 65 -3.60 2.98 13.43
C LYS A 65 -3.12 1.98 12.37
N LEU A 66 -3.34 0.68 12.58
CA LEU A 66 -2.83 -0.39 11.72
C LEU A 66 -3.94 -1.13 10.95
N SER A 67 -5.22 -0.81 11.18
CA SER A 67 -6.38 -1.46 10.53
C SER A 67 -6.62 -1.05 9.07
N GLY A 68 -5.57 -0.70 8.31
CA GLY A 68 -5.70 -0.31 6.90
C GLY A 68 -6.07 -1.50 6.02
N ASP A 69 -6.81 -1.25 4.93
CA ASP A 69 -7.08 -2.24 3.88
C ASP A 69 -5.91 -2.28 2.89
N TRP A 70 -4.85 -2.99 3.28
CA TRP A 70 -3.63 -3.12 2.49
C TRP A 70 -3.86 -3.88 1.17
N ALA A 71 -4.85 -4.77 1.15
CA ALA A 71 -5.26 -5.48 -0.06
C ALA A 71 -5.88 -4.53 -1.08
N ALA A 72 -6.71 -3.57 -0.63
CA ALA A 72 -7.26 -2.54 -1.50
C ALA A 72 -6.17 -1.63 -2.09
N LEU A 73 -5.10 -1.33 -1.33
CA LEU A 73 -3.96 -0.55 -1.85
C LEU A 73 -3.22 -1.30 -2.97
N GLN A 74 -2.92 -2.59 -2.77
CA GLN A 74 -2.30 -3.42 -3.81
C GLN A 74 -3.20 -3.59 -5.04
N GLN A 75 -4.51 -3.78 -4.84
CA GLN A 75 -5.47 -3.79 -5.94
C GLN A 75 -5.48 -2.46 -6.70
N SER A 76 -5.36 -1.34 -5.99
CA SER A 76 -5.28 -0.01 -6.62
C SER A 76 -4.01 0.13 -7.48
N ALA A 77 -2.86 -0.31 -6.97
CA ALA A 77 -1.62 -0.34 -7.75
C ALA A 77 -1.77 -1.20 -9.01
N GLY A 78 -2.35 -2.39 -8.88
CA GLY A 78 -2.65 -3.27 -10.01
C GLY A 78 -3.60 -2.65 -11.04
N ALA A 79 -4.65 -1.96 -10.59
CA ALA A 79 -5.58 -1.26 -11.48
C ALA A 79 -4.88 -0.14 -12.29
N ILE A 80 -3.98 0.61 -11.64
CA ILE A 80 -3.22 1.67 -12.31
C ILE A 80 -2.29 1.09 -13.37
N ARG A 81 -1.60 -0.02 -13.09
CA ARG A 81 -0.76 -0.71 -14.09
C ARG A 81 -1.57 -1.28 -15.26
N ASN A 82 -2.75 -1.82 -15.00
CA ASN A 82 -3.65 -2.25 -16.06
C ASN A 82 -4.05 -1.07 -16.98
N LEU A 83 -4.18 0.13 -16.41
CA LEU A 83 -4.47 1.34 -17.17
C LEU A 83 -3.25 1.84 -17.96
N THR A 84 -2.02 1.69 -17.46
CA THR A 84 -0.81 2.00 -18.24
C THR A 84 -0.62 1.03 -19.41
N GLU A 85 -0.90 -0.26 -19.19
CA GLU A 85 -0.93 -1.26 -20.27
C GLU A 85 -2.02 -0.95 -21.31
N TYR A 86 -3.18 -0.48 -20.88
CA TYR A 86 -4.24 -0.02 -21.78
C TYR A 86 -3.76 1.15 -22.65
N ASN A 87 -3.17 2.19 -22.06
CA ASN A 87 -2.66 3.36 -22.81
C ASN A 87 -1.62 2.93 -23.86
N THR A 88 -0.68 2.06 -23.47
CA THR A 88 0.32 1.49 -24.37
C THR A 88 -0.32 0.72 -25.53
N ALA A 89 -1.30 -0.14 -25.24
CA ALA A 89 -1.99 -0.91 -26.26
C ALA A 89 -2.83 -0.01 -27.19
N TYR A 90 -3.40 1.06 -26.65
CA TYR A 90 -4.22 2.00 -27.42
C TYR A 90 -3.37 2.83 -28.39
N HIS A 91 -2.21 3.31 -27.95
CA HIS A 91 -1.21 3.91 -28.82
C HIS A 91 -0.84 2.96 -29.97
N ASN A 92 -0.39 1.75 -29.66
CA ASN A 92 -0.01 0.76 -30.68
C ASN A 92 -1.12 0.48 -31.70
N SER A 93 -2.38 0.50 -31.24
CA SER A 93 -3.55 0.31 -32.09
C SER A 93 -3.77 1.47 -33.06
N ILE A 94 -3.57 2.72 -32.60
CA ILE A 94 -3.63 3.92 -33.43
C ILE A 94 -2.53 3.90 -34.48
N ASP A 95 -1.29 3.63 -34.08
CA ASP A 95 -0.14 3.56 -35.00
C ASP A 95 -0.34 2.50 -36.10
N THR A 96 -0.82 1.31 -35.70
CA THR A 96 -1.14 0.24 -36.65
C THR A 96 -2.24 0.68 -37.62
N ALA A 97 -3.29 1.33 -37.14
CA ALA A 97 -4.37 1.81 -37.98
C ALA A 97 -3.90 2.89 -38.97
N MET A 98 -3.08 3.84 -38.51
CA MET A 98 -2.55 4.93 -39.34
C MET A 98 -1.57 4.41 -40.40
N SER A 99 -0.73 3.44 -40.06
CA SER A 99 0.18 2.80 -41.02
C SER A 99 -0.58 2.06 -42.14
N ASN A 100 -1.68 1.38 -41.81
CA ASN A 100 -2.49 0.64 -42.80
C ASN A 100 -3.13 1.54 -43.87
N VAL A 101 -3.42 2.80 -43.55
CA VAL A 101 -4.03 3.76 -44.47
C VAL A 101 -3.03 4.73 -45.07
N GLU A 102 -1.76 4.66 -44.66
CA GLU A 102 -0.75 5.66 -44.95
C GLU A 102 -0.62 5.94 -46.44
N ASP A 103 -0.51 4.89 -47.26
CA ASP A 103 -0.30 5.00 -48.71
C ASP A 103 -1.57 5.32 -49.51
N SER A 104 -2.74 4.93 -48.99
CA SER A 104 -4.01 5.04 -49.72
C SER A 104 -4.79 6.32 -49.38
N TRP A 105 -4.54 6.93 -48.21
CA TRP A 105 -5.21 8.13 -47.76
C TRP A 105 -4.22 9.30 -47.67
N LYS A 106 -4.33 10.23 -48.62
CA LYS A 106 -3.46 11.41 -48.76
C LYS A 106 -4.29 12.69 -48.87
N GLY A 107 -3.65 13.84 -48.63
CA GLY A 107 -4.26 15.17 -48.69
C GLY A 107 -4.50 15.76 -47.30
N ASN A 108 -4.93 17.02 -47.24
CA ASN A 108 -5.01 17.81 -46.01
C ASN A 108 -5.74 17.11 -44.85
N ALA A 109 -6.82 16.39 -45.13
CA ALA A 109 -7.56 15.66 -44.11
C ALA A 109 -6.76 14.50 -43.50
N ALA A 110 -5.95 13.81 -44.31
CA ALA A 110 -5.08 12.74 -43.84
C ALA A 110 -3.94 13.31 -43.00
N ASP A 111 -3.40 14.47 -43.36
CA ASP A 111 -2.33 15.15 -42.61
C ASP A 111 -2.84 15.66 -41.27
N SER A 112 -3.99 16.33 -41.22
CA SER A 112 -4.61 16.75 -39.95
C SER A 112 -4.94 15.58 -39.03
N ALA A 113 -5.35 14.43 -39.59
CA ALA A 113 -5.58 13.22 -38.78
C ALA A 113 -4.27 12.66 -38.22
N ARG A 114 -3.18 12.66 -38.99
CA ARG A 114 -1.85 12.23 -38.51
C ARG A 114 -1.39 13.13 -37.36
N ASP A 115 -1.54 14.45 -37.50
CA ASP A 115 -1.15 15.39 -36.46
C ASP A 115 -1.95 15.15 -35.17
N PHE A 116 -3.28 15.05 -35.28
CA PHE A 116 -4.16 14.76 -34.13
C PHE A 116 -3.80 13.44 -33.44
N PHE A 117 -3.63 12.36 -34.20
CA PHE A 117 -3.31 11.06 -33.62
C PHE A 117 -1.90 11.03 -33.03
N SER A 118 -0.94 11.75 -33.61
CA SER A 118 0.40 11.88 -33.03
C SER A 118 0.38 12.65 -31.70
N GLU A 119 -0.44 13.70 -31.58
CA GLU A 119 -0.63 14.42 -30.32
C GLU A 119 -1.34 13.53 -29.28
N LEU A 120 -2.34 12.76 -29.71
CA LEU A 120 -3.06 11.84 -28.85
C LEU A 120 -2.16 10.73 -28.30
N THR A 121 -1.35 10.09 -29.16
CA THR A 121 -0.43 9.03 -28.72
C THR A 121 0.67 9.57 -27.81
N ALA A 122 1.20 10.77 -28.09
CA ALA A 122 2.12 11.44 -27.19
C ALA A 122 1.51 11.74 -25.81
N ALA A 123 0.25 12.18 -25.77
CA ALA A 123 -0.46 12.40 -24.50
C ALA A 123 -0.66 11.09 -23.72
N LEU A 124 -1.03 9.99 -24.39
CA LEU A 124 -1.17 8.66 -23.77
C LEU A 124 0.16 8.18 -23.16
N ASP A 125 1.27 8.32 -23.90
CA ASP A 125 2.59 7.92 -23.44
C ASP A 125 3.06 8.75 -22.25
N SER A 126 2.81 10.06 -22.25
CA SER A 126 3.21 10.95 -21.16
C SER A 126 2.53 10.63 -19.81
N GLN A 127 1.41 9.88 -19.83
CA GLN A 127 0.72 9.44 -18.62
C GLN A 127 1.29 8.14 -18.05
N ILE A 128 2.00 7.33 -18.84
CA ILE A 128 2.45 5.98 -18.45
C ILE A 128 3.40 6.04 -17.25
N ASP A 129 4.47 6.82 -17.35
CA ASP A 129 5.50 6.88 -16.31
C ASP A 129 4.96 7.42 -14.98
N PRO A 130 4.24 8.57 -14.93
CA PRO A 130 3.65 9.05 -13.68
C PRO A 130 2.69 8.05 -13.03
N MET A 131 1.93 7.29 -13.82
CA MET A 131 1.02 6.27 -13.32
C MET A 131 1.77 5.08 -12.74
N ASN A 132 2.85 4.64 -13.39
CA ASN A 132 3.70 3.58 -12.86
C ASN A 132 4.38 4.01 -11.54
N GLU A 133 4.87 5.25 -11.46
CA GLU A 133 5.44 5.79 -10.20
C GLU A 133 4.42 5.77 -9.05
N VAL A 134 3.16 6.12 -9.32
CA VAL A 134 2.09 6.04 -8.32
C VAL A 134 1.81 4.59 -7.91
N ALA A 135 1.75 3.67 -8.88
CA ALA A 135 1.54 2.25 -8.59
C ALA A 135 2.68 1.66 -7.75
N ASP A 136 3.92 2.01 -8.05
CA ASP A 136 5.10 1.58 -7.30
C ASP A 136 5.09 2.12 -5.87
N ALA A 137 4.75 3.41 -5.67
CA ALA A 137 4.62 4.00 -4.35
C ALA A 137 3.54 3.31 -3.49
N LEU A 138 2.42 2.91 -4.10
CA LEU A 138 1.35 2.16 -3.42
C LEU A 138 1.84 0.77 -2.97
N ASP A 139 2.55 0.04 -3.82
CA ASP A 139 3.08 -1.29 -3.50
C ASP A 139 4.19 -1.24 -2.45
N GLU A 140 5.13 -0.30 -2.59
CA GLU A 140 6.20 -0.10 -1.61
C GLU A 140 5.62 0.24 -0.24
N PHE A 141 4.63 1.12 -0.18
CA PHE A 141 3.95 1.46 1.06
C PHE A 141 3.20 0.26 1.66
N ALA A 142 2.50 -0.52 0.84
CA ALA A 142 1.81 -1.74 1.31
C ALA A 142 2.80 -2.77 1.88
N LEU A 143 3.92 -3.04 1.18
CA LEU A 143 4.97 -3.96 1.63
C LEU A 143 5.68 -3.48 2.89
N ALA A 144 6.01 -2.18 2.97
CA ALA A 144 6.64 -1.60 4.14
C ALA A 144 5.70 -1.66 5.36
N SER A 145 4.42 -1.30 5.18
CA SER A 145 3.40 -1.37 6.22
C SER A 145 3.21 -2.80 6.73
N TYR A 146 3.22 -3.78 5.82
CA TYR A 146 3.19 -5.19 6.16
C TYR A 146 4.38 -5.63 7.02
N GLY A 147 5.60 -5.30 6.59
CA GLY A 147 6.81 -5.60 7.36
C GLY A 147 6.80 -4.97 8.74
N MET A 148 6.31 -3.73 8.85
CA MET A 148 6.16 -3.04 10.14
C MET A 148 5.08 -3.67 11.02
N ALA A 149 3.94 -4.10 10.46
CA ALA A 149 2.88 -4.80 11.19
C ALA A 149 3.42 -6.09 11.84
N ASN A 150 4.21 -6.87 11.10
CA ASN A 150 4.88 -8.06 11.63
C ASN A 150 5.92 -7.71 12.71
N GLY A 151 6.66 -6.62 12.52
CA GLY A 151 7.57 -6.09 13.54
C GLY A 151 6.84 -5.73 14.84
N ILE A 152 5.71 -5.03 14.75
CA ILE A 152 4.86 -4.67 15.89
C ILE A 152 4.34 -5.94 16.58
N ALA A 153 3.82 -6.91 15.81
CA ALA A 153 3.35 -8.19 16.34
C ALA A 153 4.43 -8.91 17.16
N GLY A 154 5.67 -8.96 16.65
CA GLY A 154 6.81 -9.54 17.37
C GLY A 154 7.13 -8.80 18.67
N VAL A 155 7.06 -7.46 18.68
CA VAL A 155 7.27 -6.67 19.91
C VAL A 155 6.14 -6.89 20.92
N VAL A 156 4.89 -7.02 20.46
CA VAL A 156 3.73 -7.33 21.33
C VAL A 156 3.88 -8.71 21.96
N GLN A 157 4.31 -9.73 21.21
CA GLN A 157 4.60 -11.06 21.76
C GLN A 157 5.66 -10.98 22.86
N TYR A 158 6.76 -10.27 22.61
CA TYR A 158 7.81 -10.06 23.61
C TYR A 158 7.32 -9.30 24.86
N LEU A 159 6.44 -8.32 24.69
CA LEU A 159 5.78 -7.65 25.82
C LEU A 159 4.91 -8.62 26.63
N GLY A 160 4.21 -9.55 25.98
CA GLY A 160 3.48 -10.62 26.64
C GLY A 160 4.38 -11.48 27.53
N ASP A 161 5.55 -11.87 27.03
CA ASP A 161 6.53 -12.63 27.82
C ASP A 161 7.04 -11.85 29.03
N LEU A 162 7.31 -10.54 28.88
CA LEU A 162 7.70 -9.68 30.00
C LEU A 162 6.60 -9.55 31.04
N VAL A 163 5.33 -9.48 30.63
CA VAL A 163 4.19 -9.47 31.57
C VAL A 163 4.14 -10.77 32.37
N ILE A 164 4.36 -11.92 31.74
CA ILE A 164 4.40 -13.21 32.45
C ILE A 164 5.55 -13.22 33.47
N GLN A 165 6.74 -12.77 33.07
CA GLN A 165 7.89 -12.66 33.99
C GLN A 165 7.61 -11.72 35.17
N LEU A 166 6.91 -10.60 34.92
CA LEU A 166 6.53 -9.65 35.96
C LEU A 166 5.58 -10.30 36.98
N VAL A 167 4.55 -11.02 36.51
CA VAL A 167 3.59 -11.72 37.38
C VAL A 167 4.27 -12.81 38.21
N VAL A 168 5.18 -13.59 37.61
CA VAL A 168 5.97 -14.58 38.34
C VAL A 168 6.86 -13.91 39.38
N THR A 169 7.47 -12.76 39.04
CA THR A 169 8.30 -11.99 39.97
C THR A 169 7.49 -11.48 41.16
N TRP A 170 6.28 -10.98 40.93
CA TRP A 170 5.37 -10.57 42.01
C TRP A 170 5.00 -11.74 42.93
N ALA A 171 4.67 -12.91 42.37
CA ALA A 171 4.38 -14.11 43.16
C ALA A 171 5.60 -14.53 44.00
N ALA A 172 6.80 -14.49 43.43
CA ALA A 172 8.05 -14.79 44.14
C ALA A 172 8.34 -13.79 45.26
N GLN A 173 8.07 -12.49 45.05
CA GLN A 173 8.23 -11.47 46.09
C GLN A 173 7.29 -11.73 47.28
N VAL A 174 6.03 -12.08 47.03
CA VAL A 174 5.06 -12.41 48.08
C VAL A 174 5.51 -13.64 48.87
N ALA A 175 5.97 -14.69 48.18
CA ALA A 175 6.50 -15.88 48.82
C ALA A 175 7.76 -15.57 49.67
N ALA A 176 8.71 -14.81 49.13
CA ALA A 176 9.93 -14.42 49.82
C ALA A 176 9.66 -13.53 51.05
N ALA A 177 8.70 -12.61 50.97
CA ALA A 177 8.31 -11.75 52.07
C ALA A 177 7.76 -12.52 53.29
N SER A 178 7.18 -13.71 53.07
CA SER A 178 6.70 -14.59 54.14
C SER A 178 7.80 -15.47 54.78
N SER A 179 9.04 -15.39 54.30
CA SER A 179 10.16 -16.23 54.73
C SER A 179 11.14 -15.51 55.68
N VAL A 180 11.83 -16.26 56.53
CA VAL A 180 12.77 -15.75 57.56
C VAL A 180 13.99 -15.02 56.95
N VAL A 181 14.32 -15.26 55.68
CA VAL A 181 15.42 -14.61 54.93
C VAL A 181 14.88 -13.50 54.00
N GLY A 182 13.64 -13.04 54.22
CA GLY A 182 12.84 -12.34 53.22
C GLY A 182 13.33 -10.96 52.78
N ALA A 183 13.95 -10.17 53.66
CA ALA A 183 14.24 -8.76 53.32
C ALA A 183 15.29 -8.57 52.19
N PRO A 184 16.48 -9.23 52.20
CA PRO A 184 17.42 -9.12 51.09
C PRO A 184 16.91 -9.74 49.80
N ALA A 185 16.18 -10.86 49.89
CA ALA A 185 15.62 -11.55 48.72
C ALA A 185 14.53 -10.71 48.03
N VAL A 186 13.65 -10.06 48.81
CA VAL A 186 12.62 -9.15 48.28
C VAL A 186 13.27 -7.92 47.64
N ALA A 187 14.33 -7.36 48.23
CA ALA A 187 15.04 -6.22 47.64
C ALA A 187 15.66 -6.56 46.27
N ALA A 188 16.26 -7.74 46.12
CA ALA A 188 16.79 -8.21 44.84
C ALA A 188 15.67 -8.40 43.79
N LEU A 189 14.53 -8.99 44.19
CA LEU A 189 13.39 -9.17 43.29
C LEU A 189 12.71 -7.84 42.90
N LYS A 190 12.77 -6.82 43.76
CA LYS A 190 12.30 -5.47 43.43
C LYS A 190 13.17 -4.79 42.37
N ALA A 191 14.48 -5.03 42.38
CA ALA A 191 15.37 -4.56 41.33
C ALA A 191 15.07 -5.25 39.99
N VAL A 192 14.79 -6.56 39.99
CA VAL A 192 14.37 -7.31 38.80
C VAL A 192 13.04 -6.78 38.25
N GLU A 193 12.06 -6.54 39.11
CA GLU A 193 10.78 -5.92 38.74
C GLU A 193 11.00 -4.56 38.05
N ALA A 194 11.81 -3.67 38.65
CA ALA A 194 12.09 -2.36 38.07
C ALA A 194 12.75 -2.47 36.68
N ALA A 195 13.65 -3.45 36.50
CA ALA A 195 14.27 -3.70 35.19
C ALA A 195 13.25 -4.18 34.15
N ILE A 196 12.37 -5.12 34.50
CA ILE A 196 11.30 -5.60 33.60
C ILE A 196 10.41 -4.43 33.18
N LEU A 197 9.96 -3.61 34.14
CA LEU A 197 9.12 -2.44 33.87
C LEU A 197 9.82 -1.43 32.95
N ALA A 198 11.11 -1.19 33.15
CA ALA A 198 11.90 -0.31 32.27
C ALA A 198 11.98 -0.87 30.83
N PHE A 199 12.20 -2.18 30.66
CA PHE A 199 12.18 -2.80 29.35
C PHE A 199 10.82 -2.72 28.68
N MET A 200 9.72 -2.93 29.42
CA MET A 200 8.37 -2.78 28.90
C MET A 200 8.13 -1.36 28.36
N ALA A 201 8.54 -0.33 29.12
CA ALA A 201 8.42 1.06 28.68
C ALA A 201 9.18 1.32 27.36
N LEU A 202 10.42 0.83 27.24
CA LEU A 202 11.20 0.96 26.01
C LEU A 202 10.55 0.28 24.81
N LYS A 203 9.93 -0.89 25.01
CA LYS A 203 9.24 -1.63 23.94
C LYS A 203 7.95 -0.96 23.49
N VAL A 204 7.22 -0.32 24.40
CA VAL A 204 6.07 0.52 24.02
C VAL A 204 6.52 1.72 23.19
N VAL A 205 7.61 2.41 23.58
CA VAL A 205 8.18 3.49 22.75
C VAL A 205 8.59 2.97 21.37
N GLN A 206 9.18 1.79 21.30
CA GLN A 206 9.55 1.16 20.03
C GLN A 206 8.33 0.95 19.12
N ILE A 207 7.20 0.47 19.65
CA ILE A 207 5.95 0.31 18.87
C ILE A 207 5.44 1.67 18.38
N ILE A 208 5.42 2.68 19.24
CA ILE A 208 4.98 4.04 18.87
C ILE A 208 5.86 4.58 17.72
N SER A 209 7.18 4.40 17.80
CA SER A 209 8.09 4.80 16.72
C SER A 209 7.82 4.05 15.40
N MET A 210 7.54 2.74 15.45
CA MET A 210 7.17 1.99 14.25
C MET A 210 5.88 2.53 13.62
N ILE A 211 4.85 2.81 14.43
CA ILE A 211 3.61 3.42 13.95
C ILE A 211 3.87 4.80 13.34
N GLY A 212 4.73 5.61 13.96
CA GLY A 212 5.14 6.90 13.41
C GLY A 212 5.80 6.77 12.03
N ASN A 213 6.61 5.73 11.82
CA ASN A 213 7.22 5.47 10.51
C ASN A 213 6.18 5.08 9.45
N ILE A 214 5.14 4.32 9.80
CA ILE A 214 4.02 4.03 8.88
C ILE A 214 3.33 5.34 8.48
N VAL A 215 3.07 6.24 9.43
CA VAL A 215 2.42 7.53 9.13
C VAL A 215 3.29 8.38 8.20
N ASN A 216 4.59 8.50 8.46
CA ASN A 216 5.51 9.22 7.58
C ASN A 216 5.56 8.59 6.17
N GLY A 217 5.50 7.27 6.08
CA GLY A 217 5.39 6.56 4.80
C GLY A 217 4.10 6.89 4.04
N ALA A 218 2.98 7.01 4.75
CA ALA A 218 1.71 7.40 4.15
C ALA A 218 1.74 8.84 3.62
N GLU A 219 2.39 9.76 4.33
CA GLU A 219 2.59 11.14 3.85
C GLU A 219 3.46 11.19 2.58
N ALA A 220 4.52 10.38 2.54
CA ALA A 220 5.36 10.25 1.34
C ALA A 220 4.55 9.72 0.15
N MET A 221 3.77 8.66 0.34
CA MET A 221 2.88 8.10 -0.68
C MET A 221 1.87 9.14 -1.19
N MET A 222 1.27 9.94 -0.30
CA MET A 222 0.39 11.04 -0.70
C MET A 222 1.11 12.10 -1.54
N GLY A 223 2.40 12.34 -1.28
CA GLY A 223 3.26 13.17 -2.13
C GLY A 223 3.36 12.65 -3.55
N TYR A 224 3.63 11.35 -3.72
CA TYR A 224 3.67 10.71 -5.04
C TYR A 224 2.31 10.75 -5.75
N LEU A 225 1.21 10.52 -5.04
CA LEU A 225 -0.15 10.62 -5.60
C LEU A 225 -0.45 12.01 -6.13
N HIS A 226 -0.10 13.06 -5.39
CA HIS A 226 -0.31 14.44 -5.85
C HIS A 226 0.61 14.82 -7.01
N ALA A 227 1.86 14.39 -6.99
CA ALA A 227 2.83 14.65 -8.07
C ALA A 227 2.39 13.93 -9.36
N GLY A 228 2.12 12.63 -9.28
CA GLY A 228 1.64 11.82 -10.40
C GLY A 228 0.30 12.31 -10.94
N GLY A 229 -0.65 12.63 -10.06
CA GLY A 229 -1.95 13.19 -10.47
C GLY A 229 -1.83 14.51 -11.22
N SER A 230 -0.88 15.36 -10.81
CA SER A 230 -0.60 16.64 -11.48
C SER A 230 0.10 16.43 -12.83
N ALA A 231 1.03 15.48 -12.92
CA ALA A 231 1.69 15.11 -14.18
C ALA A 231 0.70 14.51 -15.19
N ILE A 232 -0.22 13.65 -14.74
CA ILE A 232 -1.30 13.09 -15.56
C ILE A 232 -2.24 14.18 -16.07
N GLN A 233 -2.60 15.16 -15.22
CA GLN A 233 -3.44 16.29 -15.65
C GLN A 233 -2.75 17.24 -16.62
N ALA A 234 -1.42 17.34 -16.56
CA ALA A 234 -0.64 18.13 -17.49
C ALA A 234 -0.53 17.48 -18.89
N ALA A 235 -0.79 16.16 -18.99
CA ALA A 235 -0.93 15.47 -20.26
C ALA A 235 -2.25 15.88 -20.93
N GLU A 236 -2.26 17.04 -21.59
CA GLU A 236 -3.40 17.52 -22.34
C GLU A 236 -3.73 16.56 -23.49
N VAL A 237 -4.94 16.00 -23.46
CA VAL A 237 -5.48 15.21 -24.57
C VAL A 237 -5.99 16.20 -25.62
N PRO A 238 -5.58 16.08 -26.89
CA PRO A 238 -6.00 17.01 -27.93
C PRO A 238 -7.53 17.01 -28.07
N GLU A 239 -8.12 18.20 -28.13
CA GLU A 239 -9.55 18.34 -28.38
C GLU A 239 -9.88 17.90 -29.80
N LEU A 240 -11.04 17.27 -29.99
CA LEU A 240 -11.55 17.04 -31.34
C LEU A 240 -11.78 18.39 -32.01
N ALA A 241 -11.19 18.57 -33.20
CA ALA A 241 -11.38 19.79 -33.98
C ALA A 241 -12.89 20.08 -34.15
N SER A 242 -13.33 21.24 -33.69
CA SER A 242 -14.73 21.68 -33.78
C SER A 242 -15.11 22.18 -35.17
N SER A 243 -14.14 22.32 -36.09
CA SER A 243 -14.41 22.68 -37.47
C SER A 243 -15.01 21.49 -38.23
N SER A 244 -16.13 21.74 -38.90
CA SER A 244 -16.73 20.77 -39.80
C SER A 244 -15.76 20.43 -40.93
N TYR A 245 -15.73 19.16 -41.35
CA TYR A 245 -14.92 18.67 -42.46
C TYR A 245 -15.16 19.52 -43.73
N ASP A 246 -14.19 20.34 -44.10
CA ASP A 246 -14.22 21.14 -45.33
C ASP A 246 -13.69 20.29 -46.47
N HIS A 247 -14.61 19.67 -47.22
CA HIS A 247 -14.25 18.87 -48.38
C HIS A 247 -14.10 19.77 -49.61
N PRO A 248 -13.13 19.52 -50.50
CA PRO A 248 -12.82 20.36 -51.67
C PRO A 248 -13.87 20.24 -52.80
N GLY A 249 -15.15 20.10 -52.48
CA GLY A 249 -16.25 19.84 -53.41
C GLY A 249 -17.50 20.71 -53.20
N VAL A 250 -17.39 21.82 -52.46
CA VAL A 250 -18.42 22.89 -52.39
C VAL A 250 -17.83 24.23 -52.78
#